data_AF-A0A1V9RLA8-F1
#
_entry.id   AF-A0A1V9RLA8-F1
#
_cell.length_a   1.000
_cell.length_b   1.000
_cell.length_c   1.000
_cell.angle_alpha   90.00
_cell.angle_beta   90.00
_cell.angle_gamma   90.00
#
_symmetry.space_group_name_H-M   'P 1'
#
loop_
_entity.id
_entity.type
_entity.pdbx_description
1 polymer ?
#
loop_
_entity_poly.entity_id
_entity_poly.type
_entity_poly.pdbx_seq_one_letter_code
_entity_poly.pdbx_strand_id
1 'polypeptide(L)'
;MINVYDTANQLEKDLRESQEYKDLQAVVAKVKADDATFAVYKKLREAQKTLQEQQMQGTLDEKVMKSLQEISQEASQYPLMMELMEKERAISVLIDDLNKIIFKPLSEVYDIEG
;
A
#
# COMPACT_ATOMS: atom_id res chain seq x y z
N MET A 1 -9.26 30.11 -14.95
CA MET A 1 -7.96 29.69 -14.40
C MET A 1 -8.12 28.24 -13.97
N ILE A 2 -7.26 27.33 -14.43
CA ILE A 2 -7.33 25.93 -13.99
C ILE A 2 -6.83 25.88 -12.55
N ASN A 3 -7.64 25.35 -11.65
CA ASN A 3 -7.28 25.16 -10.25
C ASN A 3 -6.83 23.71 -10.06
N VAL A 4 -5.55 23.49 -9.75
CA VAL A 4 -4.99 22.15 -9.54
C VAL A 4 -5.68 21.40 -8.39
N TYR A 5 -6.24 22.11 -7.41
CA TYR A 5 -7.01 21.49 -6.33
C TYR A 5 -8.33 20.90 -6.81
N ASP A 6 -9.00 21.52 -7.79
CA ASP A 6 -10.23 20.96 -8.36
C ASP A 6 -9.92 19.68 -9.14
N THR A 7 -8.81 19.66 -9.89
CA THR A 7 -8.32 18.46 -10.57
C THR A 7 -7.92 17.37 -9.57
N ALA A 8 -7.24 17.72 -8.47
CA ALA A 8 -6.87 16.76 -7.43
C ALA A 8 -8.09 16.15 -6.74
N ASN A 9 -9.12 16.96 -6.45
CA ASN A 9 -10.39 16.48 -5.91
C ASN A 9 -11.14 15.58 -6.91
N GLN A 10 -11.06 15.87 -8.21
CA GLN A 10 -11.65 14.99 -9.22
C GLN A 10 -10.88 13.66 -9.31
N LEU A 11 -9.55 13.70 -9.30
CA LEU A 11 -8.71 12.50 -9.29
C LEU A 11 -9.00 11.62 -8.07
N GLU A 12 -9.23 12.23 -6.90
CA GLU A 12 -9.60 11.50 -5.68
C GLU A 12 -10.93 10.74 -5.84
N LYS A 13 -11.94 11.40 -6.44
CA LYS A 13 -13.23 10.76 -6.74
C LYS A 13 -13.08 9.62 -7.75
N ASP A 14 -12.38 9.88 -8.84
CA ASP A 14 -12.15 8.88 -9.90
C ASP A 14 -11.39 7.67 -9.36
N LEU A 15 -10.40 7.89 -8.49
CA LEU A 15 -9.67 6.82 -7.80
C LEU A 15 -10.61 5.97 -6.93
N ARG A 16 -11.55 6.57 -6.19
CA ARG A 16 -12.54 5.82 -5.42
C ARG A 16 -13.50 5.01 -6.30
N GLU A 17 -13.74 5.49 -7.51
CA GLU A 17 -14.59 4.81 -8.48
C GLU A 17 -13.85 3.75 -9.29
N SER A 18 -12.52 3.72 -9.23
CA SER A 18 -11.67 2.75 -9.92
C SER A 18 -11.96 1.32 -9.46
N GLN A 19 -11.74 0.37 -10.36
CA GLN A 19 -11.96 -1.04 -10.05
C GLN A 19 -10.95 -1.53 -9.00
N GLU A 20 -9.70 -1.07 -9.07
CA GLU A 20 -8.63 -1.40 -8.15
C GLU A 20 -8.98 -0.99 -6.71
N TYR A 21 -9.54 0.21 -6.53
CA TYR A 21 -9.97 0.69 -5.21
C TYR A 21 -11.16 -0.12 -4.68
N LYS A 22 -12.16 -0.38 -5.52
CA LYS A 22 -13.32 -1.19 -5.15
C LYS A 22 -12.95 -2.63 -4.80
N ASP A 23 -12.04 -3.23 -5.56
CA ASP A 23 -11.51 -4.56 -5.30
C ASP A 23 -10.75 -4.61 -3.96
N LEU A 24 -9.89 -3.61 -3.70
CA LEU A 24 -9.19 -3.50 -2.44
C LEU A 24 -10.17 -3.34 -1.26
N GLN A 25 -11.19 -2.50 -1.41
CA GLN A 25 -12.21 -2.31 -0.38
C GLN A 25 -12.96 -3.62 -0.09
N ALA A 26 -13.32 -4.36 -1.14
CA ALA A 26 -14.03 -5.64 -1.03
C ALA A 26 -13.18 -6.69 -0.30
N VAL A 27 -11.90 -6.88 -0.68
CA VAL A 27 -11.04 -7.86 -0.01
C VAL A 27 -10.74 -7.47 1.44
N VAL A 28 -10.55 -6.18 1.73
CA VAL A 28 -10.38 -5.70 3.12
C VAL A 28 -11.64 -6.01 3.96
N ALA A 29 -12.83 -5.87 3.39
CA ALA A 29 -14.06 -6.25 4.08
C ALA A 29 -14.13 -7.76 4.36
N LYS A 30 -13.73 -8.61 3.40
CA LYS A 30 -13.63 -10.07 3.60
C LYS A 30 -12.63 -10.42 4.70
N VAL A 31 -11.43 -9.84 4.67
CA VAL A 31 -10.38 -10.06 5.68
C VAL A 31 -10.88 -9.68 7.07
N LYS A 32 -11.60 -8.56 7.21
CA LYS A 32 -12.16 -8.13 8.50
C LYS A 32 -13.28 -9.04 9.02
N ALA A 33 -14.00 -9.70 8.13
CA ALA A 33 -15.10 -10.60 8.48
C ALA A 33 -14.62 -12.02 8.84
N ASP A 34 -13.39 -12.38 8.47
CA ASP A 34 -12.78 -13.66 8.80
C ASP A 34 -11.81 -13.49 10.00
N ASP A 35 -12.23 -13.95 11.19
CA ASP A 35 -11.48 -13.74 12.43
C ASP A 35 -10.04 -14.29 12.39
N ALA A 36 -9.84 -15.44 11.72
CA ALA A 36 -8.54 -16.07 11.61
C ALA A 36 -7.58 -15.25 10.74
N THR A 37 -8.02 -14.87 9.54
CA THR A 37 -7.26 -14.01 8.63
C THR A 37 -7.04 -12.63 9.25
N PHE A 38 -8.04 -12.06 9.93
CA PHE A 38 -7.92 -10.75 10.58
C PHE A 38 -6.88 -10.75 11.70
N ALA A 39 -6.79 -11.84 12.47
CA ALA A 39 -5.76 -11.98 13.50
C ALA A 39 -4.35 -11.97 12.88
N VAL A 40 -4.14 -12.68 11.77
CA VAL A 40 -2.86 -12.71 11.05
C VAL A 40 -2.54 -11.36 10.41
N TYR A 41 -3.54 -10.70 9.81
CA TYR A 41 -3.41 -9.34 9.29
C TYR A 41 -2.91 -8.36 10.37
N LYS A 42 -3.49 -8.41 11.57
CA LYS A 42 -3.06 -7.56 12.70
C LYS A 42 -1.61 -7.83 13.10
N LYS A 43 -1.24 -9.10 13.26
CA LYS A 43 0.15 -9.49 13.58
C LYS A 43 1.13 -8.93 12.54
N LEU A 44 0.82 -9.11 11.25
CA LEU A 44 1.68 -8.65 10.16
C LEU A 44 1.84 -7.12 10.20
N ARG A 45 0.74 -6.39 10.37
CA ARG A 45 0.75 -4.92 10.45
C ARG A 45 1.55 -4.40 11.65
N GLU A 46 1.43 -5.06 12.80
CA GLU A 46 2.18 -4.70 14.00
C GLU A 46 3.68 -4.95 13.82
N ALA A 47 4.05 -6.11 13.26
CA ALA A 47 5.45 -6.42 12.96
C ALA A 47 6.07 -5.43 11.96
N GLN A 48 5.35 -5.02 10.93
CA GLN A 48 5.78 -3.98 9.98
C GLN A 48 5.99 -2.62 10.66
N LYS A 49 5.07 -2.24 11.56
CA LYS A 49 5.18 -0.99 12.33
C LYS A 49 6.41 -1.01 13.23
N THR A 50 6.65 -2.10 13.97
CA THR A 50 7.84 -2.25 14.80
C THR A 50 9.13 -2.20 13.97
N LEU A 51 9.15 -2.84 12.80
CA LEU A 51 10.30 -2.77 11.89
C LEU A 51 10.57 -1.32 11.49
N GLN A 52 9.54 -0.59 11.05
CA GLN A 52 9.67 0.80 10.64
C GLN A 52 10.17 1.69 11.78
N GLU A 53 9.64 1.53 12.99
CA GLU A 53 10.07 2.27 14.18
C GLU A 53 11.55 2.02 14.51
N GLN A 54 12.01 0.76 14.46
CA GLN A 54 13.42 0.43 14.70
C GLN A 54 14.35 0.94 13.60
N GLN A 55 13.92 0.87 12.35
CA GLN A 55 14.69 1.46 11.24
C GLN A 55 14.88 2.96 11.42
N MET A 56 13.84 3.69 11.84
CA MET A 56 13.93 5.11 12.14
C MET A 56 14.84 5.43 13.32
N GLN A 57 14.87 4.56 14.33
CA GLN A 57 15.73 4.73 15.51
C GLN A 57 17.18 4.27 15.27
N GLY A 58 17.46 3.61 14.13
CA GLY A 58 18.76 3.01 13.85
C GLY A 58 19.08 1.78 14.72
N THR A 59 18.06 1.12 15.28
CA THR A 59 18.15 0.01 16.24
C THR A 59 17.63 -1.32 15.69
N LEU A 60 17.70 -1.50 14.38
CA LEU A 60 17.17 -2.68 13.69
C LEU A 60 17.80 -3.97 14.23
N ASP A 61 16.98 -4.80 14.90
CA ASP A 61 17.38 -6.11 15.43
C ASP A 61 17.02 -7.24 14.44
N GLU A 62 17.95 -8.17 14.23
CA GLU A 62 17.71 -9.40 13.46
C GLU A 62 16.50 -10.20 13.96
N LYS A 63 16.19 -10.16 15.26
CA LYS A 63 15.00 -10.82 15.82
C LYS A 63 13.70 -10.27 15.25
N VAL A 64 13.63 -8.96 14.99
CA VAL A 64 12.45 -8.33 14.39
C VAL A 64 12.31 -8.74 12.93
N MET A 65 13.42 -8.81 12.20
CA MET A 65 13.43 -9.30 10.82
C MET A 65 12.98 -10.77 10.74
N LYS A 66 13.48 -11.64 11.62
CA LYS A 66 13.05 -13.05 11.70
C LYS A 66 11.57 -13.18 12.05
N SER A 67 11.10 -12.45 13.05
CA SER A 67 9.68 -12.43 13.42
C SER A 67 8.78 -12.00 12.27
N LEU A 68 9.16 -10.93 11.54
CA LEU A 68 8.41 -10.50 10.36
C LEU A 68 8.39 -11.57 9.26
N GLN A 69 9.51 -12.27 9.04
CA GLN A 69 9.59 -13.35 8.06
C GLN A 69 8.68 -14.52 8.42
N GLU A 70 8.66 -14.94 9.69
CA GLU A 70 7.76 -16.00 10.19
C GLU A 70 6.29 -15.61 10.05
N ILE A 71 5.92 -14.38 10.42
CA ILE A 71 4.55 -13.88 10.28
C ILE A 71 4.16 -13.78 8.80
N SER A 72 5.10 -13.40 7.91
CA SER A 72 4.85 -13.36 6.47
C SER A 72 4.62 -14.77 5.90
N GLN A 73 5.37 -15.77 6.38
CA GLN A 73 5.15 -17.17 6.02
C GLN A 73 3.79 -17.66 6.52
N GLU A 74 3.42 -17.36 7.78
CA GLU A 74 2.09 -17.64 8.32
C GLU A 74 1.01 -17.01 7.42
N ALA A 75 1.12 -15.72 7.11
CA ALA A 75 0.17 -14.99 6.26
C ALA A 75 -0.01 -15.62 4.88
N SER A 76 1.05 -16.15 4.26
CA SER A 76 0.96 -16.79 2.94
C SER A 76 0.12 -18.08 2.92
N GLN A 77 -0.17 -18.66 4.09
CA GLN A 77 -1.05 -19.82 4.21
C GLN A 77 -2.54 -19.45 4.16
N TYR A 78 -2.88 -18.16 4.26
CA TYR A 78 -4.25 -17.67 4.27
C TYR A 78 -4.62 -17.12 2.88
N PRO A 79 -5.57 -17.75 2.15
CA PRO A 79 -5.94 -17.30 0.81
C PRO A 79 -6.41 -15.83 0.78
N LEU A 80 -7.14 -15.37 1.79
CA LEU A 80 -7.59 -13.98 1.90
C LEU A 80 -6.44 -12.99 2.13
N MET A 81 -5.36 -13.39 2.79
CA MET A 81 -4.16 -12.57 2.90
C MET A 81 -3.45 -12.44 1.55
N MET A 82 -3.38 -13.53 0.79
CA MET A 82 -2.81 -13.53 -0.56
C MET A 82 -3.64 -12.67 -1.52
N GLU A 83 -4.97 -12.79 -1.48
CA GLU A 83 -5.88 -11.93 -2.26
C GLU A 83 -5.69 -10.45 -1.86
N LEU A 84 -5.58 -10.15 -0.56
CA LEU A 84 -5.32 -8.78 -0.08
C LEU A 84 -4.03 -8.23 -0.66
N MET A 85 -2.93 -8.97 -0.58
CA MET A 85 -1.63 -8.56 -1.11
C MET A 85 -1.67 -8.29 -2.62
N GLU A 86 -2.40 -9.10 -3.37
CA GLU A 86 -2.58 -8.91 -4.81
C GLU A 86 -3.32 -7.59 -5.10
N LYS A 87 -4.43 -7.32 -4.39
CA LYS A 87 -5.19 -6.08 -4.58
C LYS A 87 -4.43 -4.84 -4.11
N GLU A 88 -3.65 -4.95 -3.03
CA GLU A 88 -2.73 -3.90 -2.59
C GLU A 88 -1.65 -3.60 -3.63
N ARG A 89 -1.12 -4.62 -4.32
CA ARG A 89 -0.17 -4.41 -5.42
C ARG A 89 -0.81 -3.71 -6.60
N ALA A 90 -2.03 -4.11 -6.99
CA ALA A 90 -2.75 -3.48 -8.09
C ALA A 90 -2.99 -1.99 -7.84
N ILE A 91 -3.44 -1.61 -6.63
CA ILE A 91 -3.61 -0.20 -6.28
C ILE A 91 -2.26 0.54 -6.25
N SER A 92 -1.18 -0.09 -5.77
CA SER A 92 0.15 0.55 -5.74
C SER A 92 0.62 0.91 -7.14
N VAL A 93 0.46 0.02 -8.11
CA VAL A 93 0.84 0.28 -9.52
C VAL A 93 0.04 1.46 -10.08
N LEU A 94 -1.28 1.49 -9.85
CA LEU A 94 -2.13 2.61 -10.28
C LEU A 94 -1.63 3.93 -9.67
N ILE A 95 -1.37 3.96 -8.37
CA ILE A 95 -0.89 5.17 -7.67
C ILE A 95 0.49 5.60 -8.17
N ASP A 96 1.41 4.67 -8.40
CA ASP A 96 2.75 4.96 -8.93
C ASP A 96 2.69 5.59 -10.32
N ASP A 97 1.81 5.09 -11.18
CA ASP A 97 1.62 5.65 -12.53
C ASP A 97 0.98 7.04 -12.48
N LEU A 98 0.00 7.25 -11.60
CA LEU A 98 -0.57 8.58 -11.34
C LEU A 98 0.49 9.57 -10.83
N ASN A 99 1.34 9.14 -9.89
CA ASN A 99 2.43 9.96 -9.37
C ASN A 99 3.39 10.39 -10.49
N LYS A 100 3.80 9.47 -11.38
CA LYS A 100 4.64 9.82 -12.53
C LYS A 100 4.00 10.89 -13.41
N ILE A 101 2.69 10.78 -13.68
CA ILE A 101 1.95 11.77 -14.48
C ILE A 101 1.92 13.13 -13.77
N ILE A 102 1.60 13.16 -12.47
CA ILE A 102 1.50 14.38 -11.67
C ILE A 102 2.85 15.10 -11.60
N PHE A 103 3.95 14.36 -11.43
CA PHE A 103 5.28 14.93 -11.26
C PHE A 103 6.03 15.17 -12.58
N LYS A 104 5.56 14.64 -13.71
CA LYS A 104 6.19 14.82 -15.03
C LYS A 104 6.51 16.30 -15.37
N PRO A 105 5.61 17.28 -15.16
CA PRO A 105 5.93 18.69 -15.44
C PRO A 105 7.09 19.23 -14.58
N LEU A 106 7.29 18.71 -13.37
CA LEU A 106 8.45 19.09 -12.55
C LEU A 106 9.72 18.46 -13.11
N SER A 107 9.67 17.18 -13.50
CA SER A 107 10.80 16.51 -14.14
C SER A 107 11.26 17.25 -15.41
N GLU A 108 10.33 17.72 -16.23
CA GLU A 108 10.61 18.50 -17.45
C GLU A 108 11.27 19.87 -17.16
N VAL A 109 11.01 20.48 -16.01
CA VAL A 109 11.68 21.73 -15.60
C VAL A 109 13.13 21.48 -15.20
N TYR A 110 13.42 20.32 -14.59
CA TYR A 110 14.77 19.92 -14.19
C TYR A 110 15.57 19.25 -15.32
N ASP A 111 14.93 18.97 -16.45
CA ASP A 111 15.57 18.48 -17.67
C ASP A 111 16.24 19.64 -18.42
N ILE A 112 17.30 20.18 -17.82
CA ILE A 112 18.02 21.38 -18.29
C ILE A 112 18.91 21.06 -19.49
N GLU A 113 19.19 19.79 -19.77
CA GLU A 113 20.13 19.38 -20.82
C GLU A 113 19.48 18.87 -22.10
N GLY A 114 18.29 18.24 -22.05
CA GLY A 114 17.65 17.65 -23.23
C GLY A 114 18.36 16.41 -23.79
#